data_AF-A0A842TKN4-F1
#
_entry.id   AF-A0A842TKN4-F1
#
_cell.length_a   1.000
_cell.length_b   1.000
_cell.length_c   1.000
_cell.angle_alpha   90.00
_cell.angle_beta   90.00
_cell.angle_gamma   90.00
#
_symmetry.space_group_name_H-M   'P 1'
#
loop_
_entity.id
_entity.type
_entity.pdbx_description
1 polymer ?
#
loop_
_entity_poly.entity_id
_entity_poly.type
_entity_poly.pdbx_seq_one_letter_code
_entity_poly.pdbx_strand_id
1 'polypeptide(L)'
;PPMLKKDMELLEDISNQLDSRKNNVLEFRDSSWFCEEVYKFLRNKSLTFSIISAPDLPNDAVKTTDLIYIRFHGKNDWYKYLYDEKDLIEWKKKILELDADRVFIYFNNDYQANAIENCKQLRKILAEN
;
A
#
# COMPACT_ATOMS: atom_id res chain seq x y z
N PRO A 1 7.48 -9.99 6.16
CA PRO A 1 6.66 -11.23 6.19
C PRO A 1 5.76 -11.22 7.43
N PRO A 2 4.67 -12.02 7.51
CA PRO A 2 3.65 -11.86 8.56
C PRO A 2 4.13 -12.17 9.98
N MET A 3 5.20 -12.94 10.14
CA MET A 3 5.77 -13.26 11.46
C MET A 3 6.82 -12.24 11.93
N LEU A 4 7.22 -11.30 11.07
CA LEU A 4 8.22 -10.29 11.39
C LEU A 4 7.53 -9.08 12.01
N LYS A 5 7.56 -9.01 13.33
CA LYS A 5 7.01 -7.89 14.12
C LYS A 5 7.91 -6.67 14.04
N LYS A 6 7.38 -5.51 14.46
CA LYS A 6 8.10 -4.24 14.50
C LYS A 6 9.44 -4.39 15.22
N ASP A 7 10.48 -4.00 14.51
CA ASP A 7 11.87 -3.94 14.96
C ASP A 7 12.54 -2.75 14.26
N MET A 8 12.76 -1.67 15.01
CA MET A 8 13.29 -0.43 14.43
C MET A 8 14.78 -0.53 14.07
N GLU A 9 15.55 -1.39 14.76
CA GLU A 9 16.96 -1.64 14.45
C GLU A 9 17.06 -2.37 13.11
N LEU A 10 16.25 -3.40 12.91
CA LEU A 10 16.16 -4.10 11.63
C LEU A 10 15.73 -3.17 10.49
N LEU A 11 14.73 -2.32 10.73
CA LEU A 11 14.27 -1.35 9.72
C LEU A 11 15.39 -0.35 9.35
N GLU A 12 16.16 0.10 10.34
CA GLU A 12 17.31 0.95 10.12
C GLU A 12 18.39 0.24 9.29
N ASP A 13 18.75 -0.98 9.65
CA ASP A 13 19.74 -1.79 8.94
C ASP A 13 19.34 -2.06 7.49
N ILE A 14 18.07 -2.39 7.23
CA ILE A 14 17.55 -2.54 5.87
C ILE A 14 17.64 -1.21 5.13
N SER A 15 17.21 -0.11 5.75
CA SER A 15 17.20 1.22 5.11
C SER A 15 18.59 1.68 4.66
N ASN A 16 19.63 1.37 5.45
CA ASN A 16 21.00 1.76 5.16
C ASN A 16 21.63 0.97 4.01
N GLN A 17 21.03 -0.15 3.60
CA GLN A 17 21.48 -0.97 2.48
C GLN A 17 20.81 -0.60 1.14
N LEU A 18 19.79 0.25 1.16
CA LEU A 18 19.06 0.66 -0.03
C LEU A 18 19.79 1.78 -0.78
N ASP A 19 19.76 1.73 -2.12
CA ASP A 19 20.27 2.84 -2.95
C ASP A 19 19.30 4.02 -2.87
N SER A 20 19.71 5.08 -2.18
CA SER A 20 18.90 6.29 -1.95
C SER A 20 18.58 7.08 -3.23
N ARG A 21 19.20 6.76 -4.37
CA ARG A 21 18.87 7.35 -5.67
C ARG A 21 17.65 6.69 -6.33
N LYS A 22 17.11 5.63 -5.74
CA LYS A 22 15.94 4.90 -6.22
C LYS A 22 14.72 5.22 -5.33
N ASN A 23 13.54 5.09 -5.91
CA ASN A 23 12.29 5.11 -5.13
C ASN A 23 12.10 3.75 -4.47
N ASN A 24 12.65 3.58 -3.28
CA ASN A 24 12.53 2.33 -2.53
C ASN A 24 11.17 2.27 -1.83
N VAL A 25 10.50 1.13 -1.97
CA VAL A 25 9.19 0.86 -1.36
C VAL A 25 9.33 -0.26 -0.35
N LEU A 26 8.82 -0.07 0.87
CA LEU A 26 8.78 -1.09 1.91
C LEU A 26 7.35 -1.50 2.23
N GLU A 27 7.10 -2.81 2.24
CA GLU A 27 5.82 -3.40 2.57
C GLU A 27 5.90 -4.21 3.85
N PHE A 28 5.03 -3.88 4.80
CA PHE A 28 4.93 -4.54 6.09
C PHE A 28 3.74 -5.50 6.10
N ARG A 29 3.86 -6.60 6.84
CA ARG A 29 2.89 -7.72 6.86
C ARG A 29 2.39 -8.07 8.25
N ASP A 30 2.77 -7.28 9.25
CA ASP A 30 2.32 -7.41 10.64
C ASP A 30 1.85 -6.03 11.11
N SER A 31 0.74 -5.99 11.85
CA SER A 31 0.07 -4.74 12.24
C SER A 31 0.91 -3.88 13.19
N SER A 32 1.90 -4.45 13.88
CA SER A 32 2.78 -3.69 14.78
C SER A 32 3.63 -2.64 14.07
N TRP A 33 3.83 -2.75 12.75
CA TRP A 33 4.53 -1.76 11.94
C TRP A 33 3.69 -0.54 11.57
N PHE A 34 2.36 -0.61 11.71
CA PHE A 34 1.43 0.42 11.26
C PHE A 34 1.24 1.46 12.36
N CYS A 35 2.27 2.27 12.56
CA CYS A 35 2.27 3.32 13.58
C CYS A 35 3.10 4.53 13.16
N GLU A 36 2.84 5.67 13.79
CA GLU A 36 3.44 6.96 13.43
C GLU A 36 4.97 6.98 13.58
N GLU A 37 5.54 6.19 14.50
CA GLU A 37 7.00 6.03 14.64
C GLU A 37 7.63 5.50 13.33
N VAL A 38 7.03 4.45 12.75
CA VAL A 38 7.50 3.85 11.49
C VAL A 38 7.24 4.83 10.34
N TYR A 39 6.05 5.43 10.26
CA TYR A 39 5.74 6.38 9.18
C TYR A 39 6.67 7.59 9.18
N LYS A 40 7.02 8.13 10.36
CA LYS A 40 7.97 9.21 10.50
C LYS A 40 9.39 8.79 10.11
N PHE A 41 9.81 7.58 10.48
CA PHE A 41 11.10 7.04 10.05
C PHE A 41 11.18 6.96 8.52
N LEU A 42 10.15 6.41 7.87
CA LEU A 42 10.08 6.29 6.42
C LEU A 42 10.12 7.67 5.73
N ARG A 43 9.36 8.66 6.22
CA ARG A 43 9.42 10.06 5.75
C ARG A 43 10.84 10.62 5.82
N ASN A 44 11.51 10.46 6.96
CA ASN A 44 12.85 11.00 7.18
C ASN A 44 13.92 10.35 6.27
N LYS A 45 13.73 9.07 5.91
CA LYS A 45 14.62 8.33 5.02
C LYS A 45 14.20 8.40 3.54
N SER A 46 13.14 9.15 3.21
CA SER A 46 12.55 9.22 1.87
C SER A 46 12.20 7.85 1.29
N LEU A 47 11.68 6.95 2.15
CA LEU A 47 11.23 5.61 1.79
C LEU A 47 9.72 5.60 1.61
N THR A 48 9.24 5.01 0.53
CA THR A 48 7.80 4.88 0.27
C THR A 48 7.22 3.73 1.08
N PHE A 49 6.18 4.00 1.86
CA PHE A 49 5.34 3.01 2.50
C PHE A 49 4.41 2.34 1.46
N SER A 50 4.43 1.02 1.39
CA SER A 50 3.45 0.26 0.61
C SER A 50 2.13 0.23 1.37
N ILE A 51 1.17 1.05 0.92
CA ILE A 51 -0.22 0.97 1.39
C ILE A 51 -0.80 -0.36 0.92
N ILE A 52 -1.48 -1.09 1.80
CA ILE A 52 -2.04 -2.40 1.45
C ILE A 52 -3.51 -2.49 1.82
N SER A 53 -4.28 -3.17 0.97
CA SER A 53 -5.59 -3.70 1.32
C SER A 53 -5.43 -5.19 1.54
N ALA A 54 -5.50 -5.63 2.80
CA ALA A 54 -5.25 -7.00 3.22
C ALA A 54 -6.11 -7.35 4.45
N PRO A 55 -6.46 -8.63 4.68
CA PRO A 55 -7.10 -9.06 5.91
C PRO A 55 -6.18 -8.84 7.12
N ASP A 56 -6.79 -8.51 8.26
CA ASP A 56 -6.15 -8.38 9.58
C ASP A 56 -5.03 -7.31 9.69
N LEU A 57 -4.91 -6.44 8.68
CA LEU A 57 -3.96 -5.32 8.68
C LEU A 57 -4.68 -3.98 8.62
N PRO A 58 -4.15 -2.92 9.26
CA PRO A 58 -4.76 -1.59 9.20
C PRO A 58 -4.92 -1.08 7.77
N ASN A 59 -6.05 -0.42 7.51
CA ASN A 59 -6.41 0.12 6.19
C ASN A 59 -5.86 1.56 6.01
N ASP A 60 -4.65 1.78 6.49
CA ASP A 60 -3.98 3.08 6.57
C ASP A 60 -3.55 3.55 5.18
N ALA A 61 -4.00 4.74 4.78
CA ALA A 61 -3.52 5.43 3.58
C ALA A 61 -2.58 6.57 4.00
N VAL A 62 -1.28 6.27 4.12
CA VAL A 62 -0.28 7.23 4.61
C VAL A 62 0.71 7.60 3.52
N LYS A 63 0.80 8.89 3.24
CA LYS A 63 1.84 9.47 2.38
C LYS A 63 3.14 9.62 3.17
N THR A 64 4.17 8.89 2.75
CA THR A 64 5.54 8.99 3.29
C THR A 64 6.51 9.64 2.30
N THR A 65 6.15 9.68 1.02
CA THR A 65 6.86 10.32 -0.10
C THR A 65 5.85 10.82 -1.14
N ASP A 66 6.26 11.65 -2.10
CA ASP A 66 5.39 12.07 -3.23
C ASP A 66 5.09 10.97 -4.26
N LEU A 67 5.76 9.83 -4.14
CA LEU A 67 5.36 8.58 -4.77
C LEU A 67 4.50 7.76 -3.80
N ILE A 68 3.33 7.34 -4.25
CA ILE A 68 2.45 6.40 -3.56
C ILE A 68 2.52 5.04 -4.23
N TYR A 69 2.50 3.98 -3.42
CA TYR A 69 2.50 2.60 -3.88
C TYR A 69 1.44 1.82 -3.12
N ILE A 70 0.47 1.24 -3.84
CA ILE A 70 -0.68 0.53 -3.26
C ILE A 70 -0.74 -0.90 -3.77
N ARG A 71 -0.92 -1.87 -2.86
CA ARG A 71 -1.16 -3.28 -3.20
C ARG A 71 -2.49 -3.80 -2.65
N PHE A 72 -3.33 -4.26 -3.56
CA PHE A 72 -4.64 -4.82 -3.27
C PHE A 72 -4.55 -6.35 -3.18
N HIS A 73 -4.55 -6.89 -1.96
CA HIS A 73 -4.53 -8.33 -1.73
C HIS A 73 -5.92 -8.92 -1.51
N GLY A 74 -6.85 -8.13 -0.99
CA GLY A 74 -8.20 -8.53 -0.63
C GLY A 74 -8.54 -8.06 0.78
N LYS A 75 -9.80 -7.71 1.05
CA LYS A 75 -10.18 -7.12 2.35
C LYS A 75 -10.40 -8.19 3.43
N ASN A 76 -11.04 -9.30 3.06
CA ASN A 76 -11.47 -10.34 4.00
C ASN A 76 -10.78 -11.69 3.78
N ASP A 77 -10.21 -11.92 2.59
CA ASP A 77 -9.46 -13.13 2.28
C ASP A 77 -8.25 -12.77 1.41
N TRP A 78 -7.10 -13.31 1.76
CA TRP A 78 -5.85 -13.06 1.07
C TRP A 78 -5.94 -13.60 -0.35
N TYR A 79 -5.77 -12.71 -1.31
CA TYR A 79 -5.76 -12.96 -2.75
C TYR A 79 -7.11 -13.38 -3.35
N LYS A 80 -8.13 -13.63 -2.51
CA LYS A 80 -9.43 -14.19 -2.89
C LYS A 80 -10.57 -13.23 -2.56
N TYR A 81 -10.50 -12.05 -3.13
CA TYR A 81 -11.50 -11.02 -2.92
C TYR A 81 -11.80 -10.33 -4.24
N LEU A 82 -13.07 -10.17 -4.58
CA LEU A 82 -13.50 -9.29 -5.66
C LEU A 82 -13.91 -7.98 -5.01
N TYR A 83 -13.15 -6.92 -5.24
CA TYR A 83 -13.53 -5.59 -4.79
C TYR A 83 -14.77 -5.15 -5.55
N ASP A 84 -15.81 -4.76 -4.83
CA ASP A 84 -17.01 -4.21 -5.45
C ASP A 84 -16.82 -2.72 -5.77
N GLU A 85 -17.78 -2.13 -6.47
CA GLU A 85 -17.72 -0.72 -6.85
C GLU A 85 -17.62 0.22 -5.63
N LYS A 86 -18.27 -0.13 -4.51
CA LYS A 86 -18.23 0.70 -3.29
C LYS A 86 -16.84 0.69 -2.68
N ASP A 87 -16.20 -0.47 -2.60
CA ASP A 87 -14.82 -0.60 -2.15
C ASP A 87 -13.90 0.26 -3.04
N LEU A 88 -14.04 0.17 -4.37
CA LEU A 88 -13.20 0.92 -5.31
C LEU A 88 -13.43 2.44 -5.25
N ILE A 89 -14.65 2.90 -5.00
CA ILE A 89 -14.97 4.33 -4.78
C ILE A 89 -14.35 4.82 -3.46
N GLU A 90 -14.37 4.02 -2.40
CA GLU A 90 -13.68 4.36 -1.14
C GLU A 90 -12.18 4.52 -1.40
N TRP A 91 -11.59 3.62 -2.17
CA TRP A 91 -10.19 3.70 -2.55
C TRP A 91 -9.88 4.91 -3.44
N LYS A 92 -10.75 5.27 -4.39
CA LYS A 92 -10.61 6.53 -5.15
C LYS A 92 -10.47 7.73 -4.21
N LYS A 93 -11.35 7.85 -3.20
CA LYS A 93 -11.29 8.97 -2.24
C LYS A 93 -9.94 9.01 -1.52
N LYS A 94 -9.50 7.88 -0.96
CA LYS A 94 -8.19 7.78 -0.28
C LYS A 94 -7.03 8.14 -1.20
N ILE A 95 -7.05 7.65 -2.44
CA ILE A 95 -6.00 7.93 -3.42
C ILE A 95 -5.92 9.43 -3.73
N LEU A 96 -7.06 10.11 -3.88
CA LEU A 96 -7.11 11.55 -4.15
C LEU A 96 -6.72 12.39 -2.93
N GLU A 97 -7.11 11.97 -1.72
CA GLU A 97 -6.76 12.65 -0.46
C GLU A 97 -5.26 12.60 -0.15
N LEU A 98 -4.53 11.62 -0.70
CA LEU A 98 -3.07 11.53 -0.53
C LEU A 98 -2.31 12.67 -1.22
N ASP A 99 -2.90 13.32 -2.25
CA ASP A 99 -2.30 14.45 -2.97
C ASP A 99 -0.83 14.20 -3.38
N ALA A 100 -0.61 13.18 -4.21
CA ALA A 100 0.72 12.71 -4.59
C ALA A 100 1.01 12.93 -6.09
N ASP A 101 2.27 13.21 -6.42
CA ASP A 101 2.72 13.41 -7.80
C ASP A 101 2.54 12.16 -8.67
N ARG A 102 2.70 10.98 -8.06
CA ARG A 102 2.59 9.71 -8.77
C ARG A 102 2.05 8.61 -7.88
N VAL A 103 1.10 7.85 -8.39
CA VAL A 103 0.49 6.72 -7.71
C VAL A 103 0.68 5.45 -8.54
N PHE A 104 1.32 4.44 -7.96
CA PHE A 104 1.41 3.11 -8.52
C PHE A 104 0.42 2.18 -7.80
N ILE A 105 -0.43 1.51 -8.57
CA ILE A 105 -1.48 0.64 -8.05
C ILE A 105 -1.31 -0.75 -8.65
N TYR A 106 -1.21 -1.75 -7.78
CA TYR A 106 -1.11 -3.15 -8.19
C TYR A 106 -2.20 -3.98 -7.52
N PHE A 107 -2.96 -4.69 -8.33
CA PHE A 107 -3.89 -5.71 -7.86
C PHE A 107 -3.19 -7.06 -7.79
N ASN A 108 -3.35 -7.74 -6.66
CA ASN A 108 -2.74 -9.02 -6.34
C ASN A 108 -3.80 -10.02 -5.82
N ASN A 109 -5.08 -9.70 -5.98
CA ASN A 109 -6.24 -10.55 -5.72
C ASN A 109 -6.54 -11.44 -6.93
N ASP A 110 -5.55 -12.23 -7.37
CA ASP A 110 -5.56 -12.92 -8.66
C ASP A 110 -6.49 -14.15 -8.73
N TYR A 111 -7.05 -14.58 -7.61
CA TYR A 111 -7.99 -15.69 -7.62
C TYR A 111 -9.17 -15.39 -8.56
N GLN A 112 -9.46 -16.31 -9.48
CA GLN A 112 -10.47 -16.15 -10.54
C GLN A 112 -10.22 -14.94 -11.47
N ALA A 113 -8.98 -14.47 -11.57
CA ALA A 113 -8.59 -13.30 -12.36
C ALA A 113 -9.27 -11.99 -11.92
N ASN A 114 -9.73 -11.89 -10.67
CA ASN A 114 -10.38 -10.69 -10.12
C ASN A 114 -9.48 -9.45 -10.21
N ALA A 115 -8.17 -9.61 -10.06
CA ALA A 115 -7.20 -8.52 -10.18
C ALA A 115 -7.31 -7.75 -11.51
N ILE A 116 -7.50 -8.45 -12.64
CA ILE A 116 -7.62 -7.81 -13.96
C ILE A 116 -8.92 -7.01 -14.04
N GLU A 117 -10.01 -7.58 -13.55
CA GLU A 117 -11.32 -6.93 -13.56
C GLU A 117 -11.31 -5.69 -12.65
N ASN A 118 -10.86 -5.82 -11.41
CA ASN A 118 -10.79 -4.69 -10.49
C ASN A 118 -9.81 -3.61 -10.95
N CYS A 119 -8.69 -3.97 -11.59
CA CYS A 119 -7.79 -2.99 -12.20
C CYS A 119 -8.49 -2.17 -13.29
N LYS A 120 -9.28 -2.81 -14.16
CA LYS A 120 -10.04 -2.10 -15.21
C LYS A 120 -11.11 -1.20 -14.61
N GLN A 121 -11.83 -1.68 -13.60
CA GLN A 121 -12.88 -0.94 -12.91
C GLN A 121 -12.32 0.29 -12.19
N LEU A 122 -11.27 0.13 -11.38
CA LEU A 122 -10.67 1.27 -10.67
C LEU A 122 -10.11 2.31 -11.64
N ARG A 123 -9.49 1.87 -12.73
CA ARG A 123 -9.01 2.78 -13.79
C ARG A 123 -10.16 3.61 -14.40
N LYS A 124 -11.33 3.00 -14.61
CA LYS A 124 -12.52 3.72 -15.09
C LYS A 124 -13.01 4.73 -14.04
N ILE A 125 -13.17 4.30 -12.79
CA ILE A 125 -13.63 5.13 -11.66
C ILE A 125 -12.71 6.34 -11.44
N LEU A 126 -11.39 6.17 -11.57
CA LEU A 126 -10.40 7.24 -11.46
C LEU A 126 -10.44 8.24 -12.62
N ALA A 127 -10.93 7.82 -13.80
CA ALA A 127 -11.06 8.70 -14.97
C ALA A 127 -12.38 9.49 -14.99
N GLU A 128 -13.34 9.12 -14.16
CA GLU A 128 -14.61 9.85 -13.99
C GLU A 128 -14.40 11.02 -13.02
N ASN A 129 -14.92 12.20 -13.37
CA ASN A 129 -14.84 13.41 -12.54
C ASN A 129 -15.81 13.33 -11.35
#